data_AF-A0A8T5F5U2-F1
#
_entry.id   AF-A0A8T5F5U2-F1
#
_cell.length_a   1.000
_cell.length_b   1.000
_cell.length_c   1.000
_cell.angle_alpha   90.00
_cell.angle_beta   90.00
_cell.angle_gamma   90.00
#
_symmetry.space_group_name_H-M   'P 1'
#
loop_
_entity.id
_entity.type
_entity.pdbx_description
1 polymer ?
#
loop_
_entity_poly.entity_id
_entity_poly.type
_entity_poly.pdbx_seq_one_letter_code
_entity_poly.pdbx_strand_id
1 'polypeptide(L)'
;MKKSILILMFVFILSFSSYAAMDAVTPFCEHQGYAIDRENLKCVFDDGNSCDIGDFYSGDCGVEYVKDFPCVESGEFVFHFEECCDGLMSHIKGGYIGQPMCKPITVGNMVTSIDFFKVSRMIFPIVVLLVIFIGAIYFFKRRKNEST
;
A
#
# COMPACT_ATOMS: atom_id res chain seq x y z
N MET A 1 -17.65 -0.39 -32.85
CA MET A 1 -17.27 -1.60 -32.07
C MET A 1 -15.78 -1.67 -31.74
N LYS A 2 -14.83 -1.62 -32.69
CA LYS A 2 -13.38 -1.74 -32.39
C LYS A 2 -12.83 -0.70 -31.39
N LYS A 3 -13.28 0.56 -31.47
CA LYS A 3 -12.86 1.63 -30.57
C LYS A 3 -13.35 1.42 -29.13
N SER A 4 -14.58 0.94 -28.96
CA SER A 4 -15.18 0.67 -27.64
C SER A 4 -14.47 -0.46 -26.90
N ILE A 5 -14.01 -1.49 -27.61
CA ILE A 5 -13.24 -2.61 -27.03
C ILE A 5 -11.86 -2.12 -26.55
N LEU A 6 -11.19 -1.26 -27.32
CA LEU A 6 -9.91 -0.67 -26.94
C LEU A 6 -10.00 0.17 -25.65
N ILE A 7 -11.07 0.96 -25.52
CA ILE A 7 -11.32 1.79 -24.33
C ILE A 7 -11.57 0.89 -23.10
N LEU A 8 -12.41 -0.15 -23.24
CA LEU A 8 -12.66 -1.10 -22.16
C LEU A 8 -11.39 -1.82 -21.70
N MET A 9 -10.54 -2.24 -22.64
CA MET A 9 -9.28 -2.90 -22.34
C MET A 9 -8.31 -1.96 -21.60
N PHE A 10 -8.26 -0.69 -21.99
CA PHE A 10 -7.44 0.32 -21.32
C PHE A 10 -7.91 0.61 -19.89
N VAL A 11 -9.22 0.77 -19.69
CA VAL A 11 -9.82 0.95 -18.36
C VAL A 11 -9.57 -0.27 -17.46
N PHE A 12 -9.66 -1.48 -18.02
CA PHE A 12 -9.37 -2.71 -17.29
C PHE A 12 -7.91 -2.79 -16.84
N ILE A 13 -6.96 -2.39 -17.69
CA ILE A 13 -5.54 -2.36 -17.33
C ILE A 13 -5.28 -1.33 -16.22
N LEU A 14 -5.86 -0.13 -16.34
CA LEU A 14 -5.67 0.92 -15.33
C LEU A 14 -6.24 0.55 -13.96
N SER A 15 -7.31 -0.24 -13.91
CA SER A 15 -7.95 -0.62 -12.64
C SER A 15 -7.11 -1.58 -11.77
N PHE A 16 -6.10 -2.28 -12.32
CA PHE A 16 -5.16 -3.07 -11.51
C PHE A 16 -4.06 -2.24 -10.83
N SER A 17 -3.93 -0.96 -11.21
CA SER A 17 -2.89 -0.05 -10.72
C SER A 17 -3.29 0.71 -9.46
N SER A 18 -4.55 0.62 -9.02
CA SER A 18 -5.01 1.30 -7.82
C SER A 18 -4.44 0.62 -6.59
N TYR A 19 -3.43 1.24 -5.98
CA TYR A 19 -2.98 0.93 -4.63
C TYR A 19 -3.73 1.85 -3.67
N ALA A 20 -4.51 1.27 -2.77
CA ALA A 20 -4.94 2.01 -1.59
C ALA A 20 -3.76 2.02 -0.61
N ALA A 21 -3.09 3.16 -0.48
CA ALA A 21 -2.14 3.40 0.59
C ALA A 21 -2.87 4.14 1.71
N MET A 22 -2.74 3.66 2.95
CA MET A 22 -3.18 4.43 4.11
C MET A 22 -2.22 5.61 4.30
N ASP A 23 -2.77 6.80 4.51
CA ASP A 23 -1.98 7.98 4.84
C ASP A 23 -1.43 7.83 6.26
N ALA A 24 -0.11 7.65 6.38
CA ALA A 24 0.59 7.51 7.66
C ALA A 24 0.91 8.86 8.31
N VAL A 25 0.75 9.96 7.58
CA VAL A 25 1.17 11.30 7.98
C VAL A 25 0.22 11.87 9.03
N THR A 26 -1.09 11.73 8.80
CA THR A 26 -2.15 12.10 9.76
C THR A 26 -2.00 11.39 11.12
N PRO A 27 -1.99 10.04 11.19
CA PRO A 27 -1.90 9.35 12.47
C PRO A 27 -0.57 9.60 13.18
N PHE A 28 0.51 9.94 12.47
CA PHE A 28 1.78 10.28 13.12
C PHE A 28 1.64 11.52 14.02
N CYS A 29 1.04 12.61 13.52
CA CYS A 29 0.80 13.81 14.32
C CYS A 29 -0.10 13.54 15.53
N GLU A 30 -1.16 12.73 15.36
CA GLU A 30 -2.06 12.35 16.47
C GLU A 30 -1.33 11.51 17.52
N HIS A 31 -0.50 10.54 17.12
CA HIS A 31 0.27 9.71 18.08
C HIS A 31 1.36 10.50 18.81
N GLN A 32 1.88 11.56 18.21
CA GLN A 32 2.79 12.50 18.87
C GLN A 32 2.06 13.39 19.92
N GLY A 33 0.73 13.27 20.00
CA GLY A 33 -0.13 13.97 20.95
C GLY A 33 -0.45 15.41 20.54
N TYR A 34 -0.30 15.74 19.26
CA TYR A 34 -0.50 17.09 18.74
C TYR A 34 -1.86 17.26 18.04
N ALA A 35 -2.31 18.51 17.94
CA ALA A 35 -3.56 18.83 17.27
C ALA A 35 -3.34 18.95 15.74
N ILE A 36 -4.32 18.52 14.96
CA ILE A 36 -4.28 18.65 13.50
C ILE A 36 -5.20 19.76 13.03
N ASP A 37 -4.64 20.70 12.27
CA ASP A 37 -5.41 21.61 11.42
C ASP A 37 -5.68 20.91 10.08
N ARG A 38 -6.92 20.43 9.91
CA ARG A 38 -7.35 19.71 8.71
C ARG A 38 -7.58 20.60 7.50
N GLU A 39 -7.74 21.91 7.69
CA GLU A 39 -7.93 22.84 6.57
C GLU A 39 -6.59 23.13 5.88
N ASN A 40 -5.52 23.25 6.66
CA ASN A 40 -4.19 23.56 6.17
C ASN A 40 -3.22 22.36 6.16
N LEU A 41 -3.67 21.18 6.60
CA LEU A 41 -2.86 19.96 6.75
C LEU A 41 -1.58 20.20 7.58
N LYS A 42 -1.77 20.77 8.78
CA LYS A 42 -0.66 21.08 9.70
C LYS A 42 -0.76 20.35 11.02
N CYS A 43 0.39 19.99 11.56
CA CYS A 43 0.53 19.55 12.94
C CYS A 43 0.81 20.76 13.83
N VAL A 44 -0.02 21.00 14.84
CA VAL A 44 0.07 22.13 15.77
C VAL A 44 0.57 21.64 17.11
N PHE A 45 1.73 22.16 17.52
CA PHE A 45 2.43 21.77 18.73
C PHE A 45 1.91 22.53 19.97
N ASP A 46 2.30 22.05 21.15
CA ASP A 46 1.80 22.57 22.44
C ASP A 46 2.16 24.04 22.71
N ASP A 47 3.20 24.55 22.08
CA ASP A 47 3.64 25.95 22.16
C ASP A 47 2.97 26.87 21.12
N GLY A 48 2.10 26.31 20.27
CA GLY A 48 1.41 27.01 19.19
C GLY A 48 2.20 27.08 17.88
N ASN A 49 3.43 26.57 17.83
CA ASN A 49 4.13 26.41 16.56
C ASN A 49 3.44 25.33 15.70
N SER A 50 3.65 25.38 14.38
CA SER A 50 3.06 24.40 13.48
C SER A 50 3.96 24.12 12.28
N CYS A 51 3.92 22.87 11.83
CA CYS A 51 4.58 22.40 10.62
C CYS A 51 3.54 21.82 9.65
N ASP A 52 3.85 21.82 8.35
CA ASP A 52 3.15 20.94 7.41
C ASP A 52 3.25 19.50 7.93
N ILE A 53 2.14 18.77 7.86
CA ILE A 53 2.06 17.45 8.48
C ILE A 53 3.00 16.45 7.80
N GLY A 54 3.21 16.58 6.48
CA GLY A 54 4.17 15.79 5.72
C GLY A 54 5.61 16.08 6.11
N ASP A 55 5.95 17.37 6.22
CA ASP A 55 7.29 17.81 6.62
C ASP A 55 7.63 17.41 8.07
N PHE A 56 6.64 17.39 8.96
CA PHE A 56 6.82 16.90 10.33
C PHE A 56 7.07 15.38 10.35
N TYR A 57 6.33 14.63 9.54
CA TYR A 57 6.49 13.18 9.41
C TYR A 57 7.84 12.77 8.78
N SER A 58 8.33 13.52 7.78
CA SER A 58 9.64 13.26 7.16
C SER A 58 10.82 13.73 8.02
N GLY A 59 10.56 14.56 9.03
CA GLY A 59 11.60 15.19 9.84
C GLY A 59 12.26 16.40 9.18
N ASP A 60 11.63 16.99 8.16
CA ASP A 60 12.09 18.24 7.53
C ASP A 60 11.71 19.48 8.35
N CYS A 61 10.69 19.36 9.22
CA CYS A 61 10.22 20.42 10.12
C CYS A 61 9.93 19.86 11.52
N GLY A 62 10.20 20.65 12.57
CA GLY A 62 9.76 20.35 13.93
C GLY A 62 10.35 19.09 14.57
N VAL A 63 11.57 18.69 14.17
CA VAL A 63 12.29 17.52 14.70
C VAL A 63 12.41 17.56 16.23
N GLU A 64 12.55 18.76 16.79
CA GLU A 64 12.61 19.02 18.23
C GLU A 64 11.30 18.70 18.98
N TYR A 65 10.18 18.59 18.26
CA TYR A 65 8.88 18.21 18.80
C TYR A 65 8.60 16.70 18.67
N VAL A 66 9.47 15.93 18.01
CA VAL A 66 9.30 14.48 17.90
C VAL A 66 9.57 13.84 19.27
N LYS A 67 8.56 13.16 19.81
CA LYS A 67 8.64 12.37 21.04
C LYS A 67 8.93 10.91 20.67
N ASP A 68 9.62 10.22 21.57
CA ASP A 68 9.81 8.78 21.47
C ASP A 68 8.45 8.07 21.54
N PHE A 69 8.21 7.13 20.64
CA PHE A 69 7.01 6.31 20.68
C PHE A 69 7.14 5.26 21.80
N PRO A 70 6.14 5.12 22.68
CA PRO A 70 6.06 3.94 23.52
C PRO A 70 5.89 2.70 22.64
N CYS A 71 6.38 1.56 23.13
CA CYS A 71 6.17 0.31 22.41
C CYS A 71 4.68 -0.08 22.41
N VAL A 72 4.25 -0.76 21.35
CA VAL A 72 2.86 -1.17 21.15
C VAL A 72 2.62 -2.54 21.77
N GLU A 73 1.57 -2.63 22.59
CA GLU A 73 1.19 -3.83 23.33
C GLU A 73 0.56 -4.90 22.44
N SER A 74 0.53 -6.14 22.95
CA SER A 74 -0.03 -7.27 22.21
C SER A 74 -1.52 -7.10 21.90
N GLY A 75 -1.89 -7.27 20.63
CA GLY A 75 -3.27 -7.17 20.14
C GLY A 75 -3.66 -5.79 19.62
N GLU A 76 -2.82 -4.78 19.82
CA GLU A 76 -3.02 -3.45 19.24
C GLU A 76 -2.46 -3.36 17.82
N PHE A 77 -2.99 -2.40 17.06
CA PHE A 77 -2.50 -2.10 15.72
C PHE A 77 -1.18 -1.36 15.82
N VAL A 78 -0.24 -1.69 14.94
CA VAL A 78 1.08 -1.07 14.90
C VAL A 78 1.24 -0.30 13.58
N PHE A 79 1.60 0.97 13.67
CA PHE A 79 2.00 1.77 12.52
C PHE A 79 3.44 1.47 12.12
N HIS A 80 3.84 1.85 10.90
CA HIS A 80 5.19 1.55 10.41
C HIS A 80 6.32 2.28 11.17
N PHE A 81 5.97 3.33 11.94
CA PHE A 81 6.88 4.15 12.74
C PHE A 81 6.93 3.71 14.21
N GLU A 82 6.14 2.69 14.58
CA GLU A 82 6.06 2.15 15.93
C GLU A 82 6.72 0.78 16.00
N GLU A 83 7.20 0.43 17.19
CA GLU A 83 7.76 -0.88 17.48
C GLU A 83 6.87 -1.63 18.46
N CYS A 84 6.74 -2.94 18.28
CA CYS A 84 6.07 -3.78 19.26
C CYS A 84 6.96 -3.97 20.50
N CYS A 85 6.35 -4.10 21.69
CA CYS A 85 7.09 -4.40 22.91
C CYS A 85 7.85 -5.74 22.85
N ASP A 86 8.83 -5.93 23.74
CA ASP A 86 9.72 -7.10 23.77
C ASP A 86 8.97 -8.45 23.67
N GLY A 87 9.43 -9.31 22.75
CA GLY A 87 8.86 -10.64 22.52
C GLY A 87 7.62 -10.67 21.60
N LEU A 88 7.21 -9.50 21.10
CA LEU A 88 6.15 -9.36 20.10
C LEU A 88 6.74 -9.04 18.72
N MET A 89 5.97 -9.31 17.67
CA MET A 89 6.29 -8.93 16.30
C MET A 89 5.05 -8.42 15.58
N SER A 90 5.27 -7.47 14.66
CA SER A 90 4.25 -6.99 13.74
C SER A 90 3.77 -8.14 12.84
N HIS A 91 2.49 -8.48 12.93
CA HIS A 91 1.91 -9.60 12.20
C HIS A 91 0.58 -9.22 11.56
N ILE A 92 0.46 -9.50 10.26
CA ILE A 92 -0.79 -9.49 9.53
C ILE A 92 -1.20 -10.92 9.18
N LYS A 93 -2.47 -11.25 9.42
CA LYS A 93 -3.00 -12.58 9.08
C LYS A 93 -2.94 -12.77 7.57
N GLY A 94 -2.36 -13.89 7.12
CA GLY A 94 -2.24 -14.20 5.69
C GLY A 94 -3.59 -14.13 4.97
N GLY A 95 -3.62 -13.49 3.80
CA GLY A 95 -4.83 -13.28 3.01
C GLY A 95 -5.68 -12.07 3.40
N TYR A 96 -5.23 -11.26 4.38
CA TYR A 96 -5.87 -10.00 4.76
C TYR A 96 -5.03 -8.80 4.31
N ILE A 97 -5.72 -7.73 3.91
CA ILE A 97 -5.15 -6.41 3.66
C ILE A 97 -5.59 -5.52 4.82
N GLY A 98 -4.65 -4.89 5.50
CA GLY A 98 -4.95 -4.05 6.66
C GLY A 98 -3.69 -3.65 7.41
N GLN A 99 -3.89 -2.99 8.55
CA GLN A 99 -2.82 -2.62 9.45
C GLN A 99 -2.37 -3.85 10.25
N PRO A 100 -1.05 -4.09 10.40
CA PRO A 100 -0.57 -5.20 11.22
C PRO A 100 -0.86 -4.97 12.71
N MET A 101 -0.81 -6.05 13.49
CA MET A 101 -0.96 -6.01 14.93
C MET A 101 0.25 -6.65 15.62
N CYS A 102 0.57 -6.22 16.83
CA CYS A 102 1.61 -6.85 17.64
C CYS A 102 1.12 -8.20 18.19
N LYS A 103 1.88 -9.27 17.93
CA LYS A 103 1.60 -10.62 18.41
C LYS A 103 2.85 -11.33 18.91
N PRO A 104 2.73 -12.28 19.86
CA PRO A 104 3.88 -13.06 20.32
C PRO A 104 4.54 -13.85 19.19
N ILE A 105 5.86 -13.86 19.19
CA ILE A 105 6.67 -14.58 18.22
C ILE A 105 6.40 -16.08 18.37
N THR A 106 5.73 -16.65 17.37
CA THR A 106 5.47 -18.08 17.27
C THR A 106 6.17 -18.63 16.04
N VAL A 107 7.05 -19.62 16.25
CA VAL A 107 7.96 -20.18 15.24
C VAL A 107 7.23 -20.70 13.99
N GLY A 108 5.93 -21.01 14.10
CA GLY A 108 5.09 -21.45 12.98
C GLY A 108 4.68 -20.34 11.98
N ASN A 109 4.83 -19.06 12.32
CA ASN A 109 4.37 -17.94 11.48
C ASN A 109 5.47 -17.33 10.59
N MET A 110 6.70 -17.86 10.65
CA MET A 110 7.85 -17.31 9.94
C MET A 110 7.95 -17.78 8.48
N VAL A 111 7.15 -18.75 8.05
CA VAL A 111 7.28 -19.41 6.74
C VAL A 111 5.96 -19.43 5.96
N THR A 112 5.34 -18.28 5.69
CA THR A 112 4.36 -18.17 4.61
C THR A 112 4.27 -16.73 4.10
N SER A 113 5.29 -16.25 3.39
CA SER A 113 5.19 -14.98 2.66
C SER A 113 5.76 -15.05 1.26
N ILE A 114 5.68 -16.22 0.62
CA ILE A 114 5.36 -16.20 -0.82
C ILE A 114 3.88 -15.86 -0.87
N ASP A 115 3.59 -14.55 -0.81
CA ASP A 115 2.25 -14.01 -0.97
C ASP A 115 1.70 -14.53 -2.31
N PHE A 116 0.85 -15.56 -2.26
CA PHE A 116 0.21 -16.11 -3.44
C PHE A 116 -0.52 -15.01 -4.22
N PHE A 117 -1.00 -13.99 -3.50
CA PHE A 117 -1.52 -12.75 -4.05
C PHE A 117 -0.48 -11.93 -4.83
N LYS A 118 0.75 -11.76 -4.34
CA LYS A 118 1.83 -11.06 -5.07
C LYS A 118 2.22 -11.81 -6.34
N VAL A 119 2.38 -13.13 -6.25
CA VAL A 119 2.74 -13.96 -7.41
C VAL A 119 1.60 -13.98 -8.44
N SER A 120 0.36 -14.18 -8.01
CA SER A 120 -0.83 -14.14 -8.87
C SER A 120 -0.99 -12.77 -9.55
N ARG A 121 -0.77 -11.68 -8.80
CA ARG A 121 -0.88 -10.30 -9.31
C ARG A 121 0.21 -9.95 -10.33
N MET A 122 1.39 -10.57 -10.28
CA MET A 122 2.41 -10.44 -11.34
C MET A 122 2.12 -11.32 -12.55
N ILE A 123 1.70 -12.58 -12.34
CA ILE A 123 1.54 -13.55 -13.43
C ILE A 123 0.29 -13.24 -14.27
N PHE A 124 -0.82 -12.83 -13.64
CA PHE A 124 -2.09 -12.59 -14.33
C PHE A 124 -2.00 -11.58 -15.49
N PRO A 125 -1.43 -10.36 -15.34
CA PRO A 125 -1.30 -9.42 -16.45
C PRO A 125 -0.38 -9.93 -17.56
N ILE A 126 0.68 -10.68 -17.23
CA ILE A 126 1.58 -11.28 -18.22
C ILE A 126 0.82 -12.31 -19.08
N VAL A 127 0.02 -13.16 -18.44
CA VAL A 127 -0.82 -14.15 -19.14
C VAL A 127 -1.85 -13.46 -20.04
N VAL A 128 -2.52 -12.42 -19.55
CA VAL A 128 -3.49 -11.64 -20.35
C VAL A 128 -2.81 -11.00 -21.55
N LEU A 129 -1.64 -10.38 -21.38
CA LEU A 129 -0.88 -9.80 -22.49
C LEU A 129 -0.44 -10.85 -23.53
N LEU A 130 0.01 -12.03 -23.08
CA LEU A 130 0.36 -13.13 -23.97
C LEU A 130 -0.85 -13.60 -24.79
N VAL A 131 -2.02 -13.75 -24.18
CA VAL A 131 -3.25 -14.14 -24.88
C VAL A 131 -3.64 -13.09 -25.94
N ILE A 132 -3.57 -11.80 -25.59
CA ILE A 132 -3.85 -10.71 -26.53
C ILE A 132 -2.86 -10.73 -27.69
N PHE A 133 -1.57 -10.92 -27.40
CA PHE A 133 -0.51 -10.96 -28.41
C PHE A 133 -0.67 -12.13 -29.39
N ILE A 134 -0.91 -13.34 -28.87
CA ILE A 134 -1.18 -14.54 -29.68
C ILE A 134 -2.44 -14.36 -30.52
N GLY A 135 -3.51 -13.82 -29.93
CA GLY A 135 -4.76 -13.51 -30.63
C GLY A 135 -4.55 -12.52 -31.79
N ALA A 136 -3.73 -11.48 -31.58
CA ALA A 136 -3.38 -10.53 -32.64
C ALA A 136 -2.60 -11.19 -33.78
N ILE A 137 -1.58 -12.00 -33.48
CA ILE A 137 -0.82 -12.75 -34.49
C ILE A 137 -1.75 -13.63 -35.33
N TYR A 138 -2.64 -14.38 -34.67
CA TYR A 138 -3.58 -15.27 -35.35
C TYR A 138 -4.54 -14.49 -36.27
N PHE A 139 -5.05 -13.35 -35.79
CA PHE A 139 -5.92 -12.48 -36.56
C PHE A 139 -5.23 -11.92 -37.82
N PHE A 140 -3.99 -11.44 -37.69
CA PHE A 140 -3.21 -10.94 -38.84
C PHE A 140 -2.86 -12.05 -39.83
N LYS A 141 -2.52 -13.25 -39.35
CA LYS A 141 -2.25 -14.41 -40.20
C LYS A 141 -3.49 -14.83 -41.00
N ARG A 142 -4.66 -14.89 -40.36
CA ARG A 142 -5.92 -15.21 -41.03
C ARG A 142 -6.26 -14.20 -42.14
N ARG A 143 -6.11 -12.90 -41.85
CA ARG A 143 -6.37 -11.84 -42.85
C ARG A 143 -5.49 -11.97 -44.09
N LYS A 144 -4.22 -12.38 -43.93
CA LYS A 144 -3.29 -12.58 -45.05
C LYS A 144 -3.76 -13.71 -45.97
N ASN A 145 -4.28 -14.79 -45.39
CA ASN A 145 -4.78 -15.96 -46.14
C ASN A 145 -6.10 -15.67 -46.89
N GLU A 146 -6.91 -14.71 -46.44
CA GLU A 146 -8.15 -14.32 -47.13
C GLU A 146 -7.90 -13.31 -48.28
N SER A 147 -6.68 -12.78 -48.44
CA SER A 147 -6.29 -11.87 -49.53
C SER A 147 -5.43 -12.52 -50.62
N THR A 148 -5.31 -13.86 -50.62
CA THR A 148 -4.65 -14.65 -51.67
C THR A 148 -5.69 -15.52 -52.34
#